data_AF-A0A2E0QQL3-F1
#
_entry.id   AF-A0A2E0QQL3-F1
#
_cell.length_a   1.000
_cell.length_b   1.000
_cell.length_c   1.000
_cell.angle_alpha   90.00
_cell.angle_beta   90.00
_cell.angle_gamma   90.00
#
_symmetry.space_group_name_H-M   'P 1'
#
loop_
_entity.id
_entity.type
_entity.pdbx_description
1 polymer ?
#
loop_
_entity_poly.entity_id
_entity_poly.type
_entity_poly.pdbx_seq_one_letter_code
_entity_poly.pdbx_strand_id
1 'polypeptide(L)'
;MHSRFVACGGKPPAFLYCSRSLSFRDTVRLFLIAFFVSSYSAHGNGIDDIVISNSVRQESLHREFSGTWGVLEVRERILELPQSNVTRVLKTFDPGTEVTWEFPNSLQEVRNIFQHSGLDERMVHQLTSEPALRSSQNPVVIRPPATLLLALTPEQRGKLYPNIGYDFKNNFYRYPLDLMPGGIERMKTSTSKVSHTILEQMERLQYKSPDGRDVFADIVLVLLEAKTEEERKALIHFISREPVQEAWLDLEKSKASLESVISYWSANGQNQRAVDLLTSAFDNPTVTKIDVSMLLPTNPGRMVNTFPSDDDSNGSSHPDCVATAMSFFEEEIPFRLVDIWEPGMLLGYEPAVPPYRLGDVFFVIDGKGFCVHAFNSVAGPLVFTKNGISRDRCWSFQLFEDVLKAYPVEPPASLECYRKVLR
;
A
#
# COMPACT_ATOMS: atom_id res chain seq x y z
N MET A 1 47.70 -51.10 10.36
CA MET A 1 48.13 -50.40 9.13
C MET A 1 46.89 -49.97 8.37
N HIS A 2 46.78 -48.65 8.13
CA HIS A 2 46.00 -47.90 7.12
C HIS A 2 44.58 -48.41 6.73
N SER A 3 43.51 -47.62 6.85
CA SER A 3 43.24 -46.41 6.06
C SER A 3 41.93 -45.76 6.56
N ARG A 4 41.92 -44.52 7.05
CA ARG A 4 41.59 -43.24 6.37
C ARG A 4 40.22 -43.21 5.65
N PHE A 5 39.22 -42.68 6.35
CA PHE A 5 38.04 -42.04 5.78
C PHE A 5 38.44 -40.67 5.20
N VAL A 6 38.10 -40.42 3.94
CA VAL A 6 38.18 -39.11 3.29
C VAL A 6 36.74 -38.62 3.10
N ALA A 7 36.44 -37.46 3.68
CA ALA A 7 35.23 -36.71 3.42
C ALA A 7 35.39 -35.91 2.12
N CYS A 8 34.45 -36.07 1.18
CA CYS A 8 34.25 -35.14 0.08
C CYS A 8 32.86 -34.53 0.23
N GLY A 9 32.84 -33.23 0.52
CA GLY A 9 31.64 -32.41 0.57
C GLY A 9 31.11 -32.10 -0.82
N GLY A 10 29.78 -32.12 -0.93
CA GLY A 10 29.03 -31.55 -2.04
C GLY A 10 27.64 -31.20 -1.51
N LYS A 11 27.39 -29.91 -1.26
CA LYS A 11 26.04 -29.40 -0.98
C LYS A 11 25.25 -29.37 -2.30
N PRO A 12 24.04 -29.93 -2.39
CA PRO A 12 23.12 -29.63 -3.48
C PRO A 12 22.43 -28.27 -3.24
N PRO A 13 21.97 -27.57 -4.30
CA PRO A 13 21.40 -26.24 -4.18
C PRO A 13 20.01 -26.27 -3.54
N ALA A 14 19.76 -25.29 -2.67
CA ALA A 14 18.45 -25.02 -2.09
C ALA A 14 17.51 -24.50 -3.18
N PHE A 15 16.53 -25.32 -3.57
CA PHE A 15 15.37 -24.88 -4.34
C PHE A 15 14.40 -24.18 -3.39
N LEU A 16 14.12 -22.91 -3.67
CA LEU A 16 13.03 -22.14 -3.06
C LEU A 16 11.70 -22.79 -3.44
N TYR A 17 10.95 -23.18 -2.42
CA TYR A 17 9.64 -23.82 -2.54
C TYR A 17 8.63 -22.86 -3.18
N CYS A 18 8.06 -23.31 -4.30
CA CYS A 18 6.83 -22.80 -4.88
C CYS A 18 5.67 -23.51 -4.18
N SER A 19 4.98 -22.84 -3.24
CA SER A 19 3.81 -23.40 -2.56
C SER A 19 2.54 -23.20 -3.42
N ARG A 20 2.36 -24.08 -4.40
CA ARG A 20 1.02 -24.56 -4.73
C ARG A 20 0.81 -25.87 -3.96
N SER A 21 -0.12 -25.87 -3.00
CA SER A 21 -0.83 -27.10 -2.65
C SER A 21 -2.32 -26.81 -2.47
N LEU A 22 -3.11 -27.63 -3.16
CA LEU A 22 -4.55 -27.72 -3.09
C LEU A 22 -4.97 -28.56 -1.87
N SER A 23 -6.22 -28.33 -1.47
CA SER A 23 -7.11 -29.14 -0.60
C SER A 23 -6.97 -29.05 0.93
N PHE A 24 -7.59 -28.01 1.49
CA PHE A 24 -8.39 -28.10 2.72
C PHE A 24 -9.75 -27.41 2.48
N ARG A 25 -10.33 -27.68 1.30
CA ARG A 25 -11.52 -26.96 0.79
C ARG A 25 -12.86 -27.52 1.29
N ASP A 26 -12.87 -28.62 2.06
CA ASP A 26 -14.12 -29.30 2.45
C ASP A 26 -14.34 -29.51 3.96
N THR A 27 -13.40 -29.14 4.85
CA THR A 27 -13.56 -29.42 6.31
C THR A 27 -13.96 -28.20 7.15
N VAL A 28 -13.81 -26.97 6.64
CA VAL A 28 -14.20 -25.75 7.39
C VAL A 28 -15.56 -25.19 6.97
N ARG A 29 -16.12 -25.66 5.84
CA ARG A 29 -17.46 -25.29 5.36
C ARG A 29 -18.61 -25.85 6.20
N LEU A 30 -18.35 -26.73 7.16
CA LEU A 30 -19.39 -27.44 7.94
C LEU A 30 -19.59 -26.93 9.38
N PHE A 31 -18.80 -25.95 9.85
CA PHE A 31 -18.95 -25.42 11.21
C PHE A 31 -19.43 -23.97 11.33
N LEU A 32 -19.64 -23.27 10.22
CA LEU A 32 -20.11 -21.86 10.22
C LEU A 32 -21.39 -21.61 9.40
N ILE A 33 -22.07 -22.67 8.91
CA ILE A 33 -23.34 -22.57 8.15
C ILE A 33 -24.59 -22.91 9.00
N ALA A 34 -24.43 -23.13 10.30
CA ALA A 34 -25.55 -23.18 11.23
C ALA A 34 -25.50 -21.94 12.14
N PHE A 35 -26.53 -21.10 12.07
CA PHE A 35 -26.69 -19.77 12.69
C PHE A 35 -26.10 -18.59 11.90
N PHE A 36 -26.79 -18.20 10.82
CA PHE A 36 -27.54 -16.93 10.73
C PHE A 36 -28.13 -16.82 9.31
N VAL A 37 -29.40 -17.20 9.16
CA VAL A 37 -30.25 -16.75 8.06
C VAL A 37 -31.10 -15.62 8.62
N SER A 38 -30.66 -14.39 8.41
CA SER A 38 -31.57 -13.24 8.32
C SER A 38 -30.87 -12.11 7.58
N SER A 39 -31.25 -11.99 6.31
CA SER A 39 -31.28 -10.81 5.46
C SER A 39 -30.78 -9.50 6.09
N TYR A 40 -29.69 -8.94 5.56
CA TYR A 40 -29.44 -7.50 5.63
C TYR A 40 -29.28 -6.96 4.22
N SER A 41 -30.30 -6.23 3.78
CA SER A 41 -30.28 -5.40 2.60
C SER A 41 -29.34 -4.22 2.86
N ALA A 42 -28.44 -3.97 1.91
CA ALA A 42 -27.71 -2.72 1.81
C ALA A 42 -28.71 -1.56 1.83
N HIS A 43 -28.61 -0.64 2.80
CA HIS A 43 -29.09 0.75 2.80
C HIS A 43 -28.60 1.41 4.11
N GLY A 44 -27.99 2.59 4.03
CA GLY A 44 -27.87 3.50 5.18
C GLY A 44 -26.49 4.10 5.38
N ASN A 45 -26.30 5.31 4.83
CA ASN A 45 -25.22 6.22 5.14
C ASN A 45 -25.09 6.43 6.66
N GLY A 46 -23.85 6.38 7.16
CA GLY A 46 -23.49 6.67 8.54
C GLY A 46 -22.31 7.63 8.63
N ILE A 47 -22.27 8.65 7.76
CA ILE A 47 -21.33 9.78 7.80
C ILE A 47 -22.14 11.08 7.73
N ASP A 48 -23.23 11.15 8.50
CA ASP A 48 -23.99 12.39 8.66
C ASP A 48 -23.52 13.04 9.96
N ASP A 49 -22.45 13.84 9.85
CA ASP A 49 -22.12 15.03 10.66
C ASP A 49 -20.62 15.41 10.51
N ILE A 50 -20.11 15.45 9.27
CA ILE A 50 -18.81 16.06 8.97
C ILE A 50 -19.04 17.36 8.21
N VAL A 51 -18.88 18.49 8.90
CA VAL A 51 -18.90 19.81 8.28
C VAL A 51 -17.54 20.06 7.61
N ILE A 52 -17.49 19.96 6.29
CA ILE A 52 -16.29 20.28 5.49
C ILE A 52 -16.45 21.71 4.95
N SER A 53 -15.66 22.67 5.44
CA SER A 53 -15.55 24.00 4.83
C SER A 53 -14.44 24.01 3.78
N ASN A 54 -14.80 24.20 2.50
CA ASN A 54 -13.84 24.26 1.39
C ASN A 54 -13.50 25.71 1.03
N SER A 55 -12.23 26.11 1.16
CA SER A 55 -11.68 27.27 0.46
C SER A 55 -10.37 26.88 -0.24
N VAL A 56 -10.34 27.01 -1.56
CA VAL A 56 -9.25 26.58 -2.45
C VAL A 56 -8.12 27.62 -2.44
N ARG A 57 -6.98 27.24 -1.86
CA ARG A 57 -5.62 27.65 -2.25
C ARG A 57 -4.66 26.57 -1.77
N GLN A 58 -3.59 26.34 -2.54
CA GLN A 58 -2.61 25.26 -2.39
C GLN A 58 -1.70 25.47 -1.16
N GLU A 59 -2.31 25.59 0.02
CA GLU A 59 -1.73 25.32 1.33
C GLU A 59 -2.04 23.85 1.63
N SER A 60 -1.15 23.13 2.34
CA SER A 60 -1.43 21.78 2.85
C SER A 60 -2.87 21.75 3.37
N LEU A 61 -3.75 20.92 2.79
CA LEU A 61 -5.16 20.85 3.17
C LEU A 61 -5.24 20.57 4.67
N HIS A 62 -5.36 21.64 5.45
CA HIS A 62 -5.59 21.61 6.88
C HIS A 62 -7.03 21.17 7.03
N ARG A 63 -7.23 20.05 7.71
CA ARG A 63 -8.54 19.49 7.98
C ARG A 63 -8.72 19.40 9.48
N GLU A 64 -9.89 19.78 9.94
CA GLU A 64 -10.27 19.63 11.33
C GLU A 64 -11.34 18.55 11.45
N PHE A 65 -11.14 17.62 12.38
CA PHE A 65 -12.12 16.58 12.71
C PHE A 65 -12.42 16.62 14.19
N SER A 66 -13.67 16.39 14.58
CA SER A 66 -14.10 16.38 15.98
C SER A 66 -14.84 15.11 16.32
N GLY A 67 -14.70 14.64 17.55
CA GLY A 67 -15.42 13.48 18.06
C GLY A 67 -15.09 13.20 19.52
N THR A 68 -15.41 12.00 20.00
CA THR A 68 -15.11 11.59 21.39
C THR A 68 -13.62 11.61 21.71
N TRP A 69 -12.78 11.50 20.68
CA TRP A 69 -11.32 11.60 20.73
C TRP A 69 -10.79 13.04 20.85
N GLY A 70 -11.67 14.05 20.81
CA GLY A 70 -11.31 15.48 20.79
C GLY A 70 -11.32 16.07 19.39
N VAL A 71 -10.67 17.24 19.26
CA VAL A 71 -10.56 17.99 18.02
C VAL A 71 -9.15 17.77 17.44
N LEU A 72 -9.09 17.16 16.27
CA LEU A 72 -7.85 16.88 15.56
C LEU A 72 -7.65 17.86 14.42
N GLU A 73 -6.48 18.46 14.39
CA GLU A 73 -5.92 19.12 13.22
C GLU A 73 -5.09 18.10 12.43
N VAL A 74 -5.43 17.90 11.16
CA VAL A 74 -4.76 16.96 10.26
C VAL A 74 -4.19 17.71 9.07
N ARG A 75 -2.94 17.40 8.73
CA ARG A 75 -2.24 17.95 7.56
C ARG A 75 -1.62 16.83 6.77
N GLU A 76 -1.67 16.96 5.46
CA GLU A 76 -0.92 16.09 4.56
C GLU A 76 0.53 16.54 4.40
N ARG A 77 1.43 15.56 4.36
CA ARG A 77 2.81 15.74 3.94
C ARG A 77 3.22 14.60 3.02
N ILE A 78 4.34 14.79 2.33
CA ILE A 78 4.96 13.73 1.54
C ILE A 78 6.08 13.08 2.34
N LEU A 79 6.01 11.76 2.49
CA LEU A 79 7.09 10.96 3.03
C LEU A 79 7.96 10.43 1.88
N GLU A 80 9.28 10.55 2.02
CA GLU A 80 10.27 10.10 1.03
C GLU A 80 11.08 8.92 1.56
N LEU A 81 11.39 8.00 0.67
CA LEU A 81 12.17 6.81 0.98
C LEU A 81 13.60 7.18 1.42
N PRO A 82 14.18 6.55 2.46
CA PRO A 82 15.56 6.81 2.86
C PRO A 82 16.57 6.55 1.73
N GLN A 83 17.67 7.30 1.71
CA GLN A 83 18.66 7.24 0.64
C GLN A 83 19.29 5.84 0.44
N SER A 84 19.45 5.08 1.52
CA SER A 84 19.89 3.68 1.51
C SER A 84 18.96 2.79 0.69
N ASN A 85 17.65 2.93 0.90
CA ASN A 85 16.61 2.19 0.20
C ASN A 85 16.55 2.60 -1.28
N VAL A 86 16.63 3.90 -1.60
CA VAL A 86 16.68 4.37 -3.00
C VAL A 86 17.81 3.75 -3.78
N THR A 87 18.99 3.63 -3.17
CA THR A 87 20.15 3.02 -3.82
C THR A 87 19.91 1.54 -4.12
N ARG A 88 19.23 0.83 -3.21
CA ARG A 88 18.85 -0.58 -3.43
C ARG A 88 17.82 -0.72 -4.55
N VAL A 89 16.77 0.11 -4.55
CA VAL A 89 15.74 0.10 -5.60
C VAL A 89 16.36 0.44 -6.94
N LEU A 90 17.25 1.43 -7.02
CA LEU A 90 17.91 1.78 -8.27
C LEU A 90 18.74 0.62 -8.85
N LYS A 91 19.33 -0.24 -8.02
CA LYS A 91 20.08 -1.43 -8.47
C LYS A 91 19.20 -2.49 -9.15
N THR A 92 17.88 -2.44 -8.98
CA THR A 92 16.97 -3.33 -9.75
C THR A 92 16.79 -2.86 -11.19
N PHE A 93 17.24 -1.65 -11.53
CA PHE A 93 17.18 -1.07 -12.86
C PHE A 93 18.59 -0.95 -13.46
N ASP A 94 19.00 -1.95 -14.24
CA ASP A 94 20.27 -1.89 -14.97
C ASP A 94 20.23 -0.69 -15.95
N PRO A 95 21.25 0.20 -15.96
CA PRO A 95 21.39 1.27 -16.95
C PRO A 95 21.31 0.82 -18.42
N GLY A 96 21.51 -0.46 -18.72
CA GLY A 96 21.34 -1.05 -20.04
C GLY A 96 19.94 -1.65 -20.33
N THR A 97 18.99 -1.57 -19.39
CA THR A 97 17.66 -2.17 -19.56
C THR A 97 16.90 -1.45 -20.67
N GLU A 98 16.59 -2.18 -21.74
CA GLU A 98 15.73 -1.68 -22.82
C GLU A 98 14.26 -1.95 -22.50
N VAL A 99 13.37 -1.05 -22.92
CA VAL A 99 11.93 -1.31 -22.85
C VAL A 99 11.59 -2.47 -23.77
N THR A 100 11.20 -3.60 -23.19
CA THR A 100 10.91 -4.85 -23.89
C THR A 100 9.57 -5.40 -23.41
N TRP A 101 8.73 -5.79 -24.35
CA TRP A 101 7.48 -6.50 -24.12
C TRP A 101 7.64 -7.94 -24.56
N GLU A 102 7.48 -8.86 -23.62
CA GLU A 102 7.45 -10.29 -23.90
C GLU A 102 6.01 -10.77 -23.80
N PHE A 103 5.53 -11.58 -24.74
CA PHE A 103 4.20 -12.16 -24.67
C PHE A 103 4.30 -13.68 -24.71
N PRO A 104 3.67 -14.42 -23.78
CA PRO A 104 3.66 -15.88 -23.81
C PRO A 104 2.76 -16.46 -24.93
N ASN A 105 2.21 -15.60 -25.77
CA ASN A 105 1.25 -15.88 -26.82
C ASN A 105 1.93 -16.03 -28.19
N SER A 106 1.20 -16.56 -29.17
CA SER A 106 1.59 -16.50 -30.58
C SER A 106 1.48 -15.08 -31.15
N LEU A 107 2.18 -14.79 -32.24
CA LEU A 107 2.15 -13.45 -32.87
C LEU A 107 0.73 -13.02 -33.28
N GLN A 108 -0.11 -13.96 -33.73
CA GLN A 108 -1.49 -13.66 -34.11
C GLN A 108 -2.34 -13.27 -32.89
N GLU A 109 -2.16 -13.95 -31.77
CA GLU A 109 -2.84 -13.60 -30.52
C GLU A 109 -2.36 -12.24 -29.99
N VAL A 110 -1.06 -11.93 -30.10
CA VAL A 110 -0.51 -10.61 -29.76
C VAL A 110 -1.14 -9.50 -30.61
N ARG A 111 -1.31 -9.72 -31.92
CA ARG A 111 -2.06 -8.80 -32.79
C ARG A 111 -3.48 -8.58 -32.31
N ASN A 112 -4.18 -9.67 -31.94
CA ASN A 112 -5.52 -9.58 -31.39
C ASN A 112 -5.53 -8.77 -30.08
N ILE A 113 -4.58 -9.00 -29.17
CA ILE A 113 -4.45 -8.23 -27.92
C ILE A 113 -4.31 -6.73 -28.22
N PHE A 114 -3.44 -6.35 -29.15
CA PHE A 114 -3.26 -4.95 -29.52
C PHE A 114 -4.56 -4.32 -30.06
N GLN A 115 -5.26 -5.02 -30.97
CA GLN A 115 -6.53 -4.55 -31.53
C GLN A 115 -7.61 -4.41 -30.45
N HIS A 116 -7.78 -5.41 -29.58
CA HIS A 116 -8.74 -5.35 -28.47
C HIS A 116 -8.39 -4.28 -27.43
N SER A 117 -7.11 -3.93 -27.32
CA SER A 117 -6.65 -2.81 -26.49
C SER A 117 -6.92 -1.45 -27.13
N GLY A 118 -7.44 -1.41 -28.37
CA GLY A 118 -7.79 -0.19 -29.09
C GLY A 118 -6.65 0.45 -29.88
N LEU A 119 -5.59 -0.30 -30.19
CA LEU A 119 -4.53 0.19 -31.10
C LEU A 119 -5.03 0.13 -32.54
N ASP A 120 -4.74 1.18 -33.32
CA ASP A 120 -5.06 1.21 -34.75
C ASP A 120 -4.17 0.26 -35.57
N GLU A 121 -4.56 -0.02 -36.82
CA GLU A 121 -3.83 -0.93 -37.69
C GLU A 121 -2.38 -0.51 -37.94
N ARG A 122 -2.11 0.80 -37.95
CA ARG A 122 -0.76 1.34 -38.15
C ARG A 122 0.13 1.03 -36.96
N MET A 123 -0.35 1.23 -35.74
CA MET A 123 0.35 0.90 -34.49
C MET A 123 0.58 -0.61 -34.38
N VAL A 124 -0.44 -1.41 -34.67
CA VAL A 124 -0.34 -2.89 -34.68
C VAL A 124 0.73 -3.35 -35.67
N HIS A 125 0.73 -2.81 -36.89
CA HIS A 125 1.74 -3.11 -37.88
C HIS A 125 3.13 -2.68 -37.43
N GLN A 126 3.26 -1.47 -36.86
CA GLN A 126 4.55 -0.97 -36.36
C GLN A 126 5.13 -1.85 -35.24
N LEU A 127 4.31 -2.41 -34.35
CA LEU A 127 4.74 -3.27 -33.26
C LEU A 127 5.02 -4.72 -33.69
N THR A 128 4.35 -5.19 -34.74
CA THR A 128 4.43 -6.60 -35.21
C THR A 128 5.24 -6.79 -36.48
N SER A 129 6.06 -5.79 -36.81
CA SER A 129 7.02 -5.80 -37.92
C SER A 129 8.39 -5.35 -37.40
N GLU A 130 9.44 -5.67 -38.15
CA GLU A 130 10.77 -5.13 -37.87
C GLU A 130 10.79 -3.59 -37.98
N PRO A 131 11.58 -2.88 -37.16
CA PRO A 131 12.51 -3.40 -36.17
C PRO A 131 11.91 -3.62 -34.78
N ALA A 132 10.63 -3.33 -34.55
CA ALA A 132 10.03 -3.48 -33.22
C ALA A 132 9.91 -4.95 -32.82
N LEU A 133 9.47 -5.81 -33.74
CA LEU A 133 9.43 -7.25 -33.53
C LEU A 133 10.85 -7.82 -33.51
N ARG A 134 11.27 -8.39 -32.37
CA ARG A 134 12.58 -9.03 -32.17
C ARG A 134 12.52 -10.55 -32.29
N SER A 135 11.41 -11.14 -31.86
CA SER A 135 11.13 -12.57 -32.01
C SER A 135 9.65 -12.78 -32.29
N SER A 136 9.35 -13.56 -33.33
CA SER A 136 8.00 -14.04 -33.66
C SER A 136 7.70 -15.43 -33.08
N GLN A 137 8.69 -16.09 -32.48
CA GLN A 137 8.53 -17.36 -31.77
C GLN A 137 7.95 -17.12 -30.36
N ASN A 138 7.56 -18.15 -29.61
CA ASN A 138 7.06 -17.99 -28.24
C ASN A 138 8.24 -18.01 -27.24
N PRO A 139 8.43 -16.97 -26.39
CA PRO A 139 7.63 -15.75 -26.30
C PRO A 139 7.87 -14.79 -27.46
N VAL A 140 6.79 -14.12 -27.88
CA VAL A 140 6.89 -13.02 -28.84
C VAL A 140 7.55 -11.85 -28.14
N VAL A 141 8.66 -11.38 -28.68
CA VAL A 141 9.46 -10.30 -28.07
C VAL A 141 9.36 -9.05 -28.95
N ILE A 142 8.89 -7.96 -28.37
CA ILE A 142 8.69 -6.68 -29.03
C ILE A 142 9.44 -5.60 -28.26
N ARG A 143 10.21 -4.78 -28.99
CA ARG A 143 10.81 -3.55 -28.48
C ARG A 143 10.00 -2.37 -29.03
N PRO A 144 9.00 -1.88 -28.29
CA PRO A 144 8.18 -0.78 -28.77
C PRO A 144 9.02 0.51 -28.90
N PRO A 145 8.84 1.30 -29.97
CA PRO A 145 9.50 2.58 -30.08
C PRO A 145 8.93 3.56 -29.03
N ALA A 146 9.79 4.39 -28.43
CA ALA A 146 9.40 5.35 -27.40
C ALA A 146 8.27 6.28 -27.85
N THR A 147 8.28 6.70 -29.12
CA THR A 147 7.22 7.53 -29.70
C THR A 147 5.85 6.86 -29.68
N LEU A 148 5.78 5.53 -29.83
CA LEU A 148 4.54 4.78 -29.73
C LEU A 148 4.12 4.65 -28.26
N LEU A 149 5.04 4.33 -27.36
CA LEU A 149 4.76 4.27 -25.92
C LEU A 149 4.16 5.57 -25.40
N LEU A 150 4.70 6.72 -25.82
CA LEU A 150 4.20 8.05 -25.46
C LEU A 150 2.85 8.38 -26.10
N ALA A 151 2.54 7.79 -27.25
CA ALA A 151 1.28 8.00 -27.96
C ALA A 151 0.13 7.15 -27.42
N LEU A 152 0.41 6.10 -26.63
CA LEU A 152 -0.66 5.31 -26.00
C LEU A 152 -1.49 6.19 -25.07
N THR A 153 -2.80 5.98 -25.12
CA THR A 153 -3.74 6.57 -24.16
C THR A 153 -3.74 5.78 -22.84
N PRO A 154 -4.18 6.39 -21.71
CA PRO A 154 -4.34 5.67 -20.46
C PRO A 154 -5.24 4.42 -20.57
N GLU A 155 -6.32 4.50 -21.35
CA GLU A 155 -7.23 3.37 -21.58
C GLU A 155 -6.54 2.22 -22.34
N GLN A 156 -5.77 2.55 -23.39
CA GLN A 156 -4.99 1.54 -24.11
C GLN A 156 -3.97 0.86 -23.20
N ARG A 157 -3.27 1.59 -22.32
CA ARG A 157 -2.33 1.00 -21.34
C ARG A 157 -3.05 0.04 -20.39
N GLY A 158 -4.18 0.46 -19.82
CA GLY A 158 -4.96 -0.35 -18.88
C GLY A 158 -5.44 -1.68 -19.46
N LYS A 159 -5.75 -1.72 -20.76
CA LYS A 159 -6.12 -2.95 -21.47
C LYS A 159 -4.92 -3.77 -21.92
N LEU A 160 -3.84 -3.10 -22.37
CA LEU A 160 -2.68 -3.76 -22.97
C LEU A 160 -1.75 -4.37 -21.92
N TYR A 161 -1.30 -3.59 -20.94
CA TYR A 161 -0.20 -3.93 -20.06
C TYR A 161 -0.40 -5.20 -19.21
N PRO A 162 -1.63 -5.55 -18.75
CA PRO A 162 -1.86 -6.81 -18.05
C PRO A 162 -1.51 -8.08 -18.85
N ASN A 163 -1.41 -7.96 -20.18
CA ASN A 163 -1.04 -9.05 -21.08
C ASN A 163 0.47 -9.17 -21.34
N ILE A 164 1.28 -8.24 -20.83
CA ILE A 164 2.72 -8.19 -21.08
C ILE A 164 3.47 -8.99 -20.01
N GLY A 165 4.29 -9.91 -20.49
CA GLY A 165 5.28 -10.70 -19.78
C GLY A 165 4.71 -11.89 -19.02
N TYR A 166 5.61 -12.62 -18.39
CA TYR A 166 5.26 -13.73 -17.52
C TYR A 166 4.93 -13.24 -16.11
N ASP A 167 4.37 -14.16 -15.32
CA ASP A 167 4.08 -13.95 -13.92
C ASP A 167 5.37 -14.00 -13.07
N PHE A 168 6.11 -12.88 -13.04
CA PHE A 168 7.28 -12.71 -12.19
C PHE A 168 7.31 -11.34 -11.52
N LYS A 169 7.84 -11.30 -10.29
CA LYS A 169 7.73 -10.17 -9.36
C LYS A 169 8.29 -8.83 -9.85
N ASN A 170 9.22 -8.83 -10.81
CA ASN A 170 9.88 -7.62 -11.33
C ASN A 170 9.33 -7.16 -12.69
N ASN A 171 8.20 -7.73 -13.13
CA ASN A 171 7.53 -7.29 -14.34
C ASN A 171 6.60 -6.11 -14.02
N PHE A 172 7.06 -4.88 -14.24
CA PHE A 172 6.28 -3.67 -13.95
C PHE A 172 5.03 -3.49 -14.83
N TYR A 173 4.87 -4.26 -15.91
CA TYR A 173 3.62 -4.26 -16.68
C TYR A 173 2.55 -5.15 -16.04
N ARG A 174 2.97 -6.27 -15.44
CA ARG A 174 2.11 -7.19 -14.69
C ARG A 174 1.82 -6.70 -13.27
N TYR A 175 2.85 -6.15 -12.64
CA TYR A 175 2.88 -5.64 -11.26
C TYR A 175 3.32 -4.18 -11.29
N PRO A 176 2.48 -3.27 -11.80
CA PRO A 176 2.83 -1.86 -11.89
C PRO A 176 2.98 -1.25 -10.51
N LEU A 177 3.64 -0.09 -10.46
CA LEU A 177 3.73 0.68 -9.22
C LEU A 177 2.36 1.25 -8.89
N ASP A 178 1.82 0.85 -7.74
CA ASP A 178 0.62 1.47 -7.18
C ASP A 178 0.93 2.90 -6.73
N LEU A 179 0.16 3.84 -7.27
CA LEU A 179 0.18 5.24 -6.85
C LEU A 179 -0.91 5.44 -5.80
N MET A 180 -0.63 6.29 -4.80
CA MET A 180 -1.68 6.72 -3.88
C MET A 180 -2.77 7.50 -4.63
N PRO A 181 -4.03 7.54 -4.13
CA PRO A 181 -5.13 8.22 -4.80
C PRO A 181 -4.79 9.67 -5.11
N GLY A 182 -5.03 10.09 -6.35
CA GLY A 182 -4.57 11.40 -6.86
C GLY A 182 -3.29 11.32 -7.70
N GLY A 183 -2.65 10.15 -7.74
CA GLY A 183 -1.61 9.82 -8.71
C GLY A 183 -0.36 10.69 -8.61
N ILE A 184 0.29 10.91 -9.76
CA ILE A 184 1.53 11.70 -9.85
C ILE A 184 1.31 13.14 -9.37
N GLU A 185 0.19 13.77 -9.70
CA GLU A 185 -0.10 15.17 -9.36
C GLU A 185 -0.10 15.42 -7.85
N ARG A 186 -0.72 14.53 -7.05
CA ARG A 186 -0.72 14.65 -5.58
C ARG A 186 0.68 14.57 -4.97
N MET A 187 1.59 13.83 -5.60
CA MET A 187 2.98 13.67 -5.13
C MET A 187 3.90 14.81 -5.60
N LYS A 188 3.45 15.64 -6.54
CA LYS A 188 4.21 16.81 -6.97
C LYS A 188 4.25 17.85 -5.86
N THR A 189 5.45 18.20 -5.47
CA THR A 189 5.71 19.29 -4.52
C THR A 189 6.78 20.21 -5.10
N SER A 190 6.83 21.45 -4.61
CA SER A 190 7.91 22.39 -4.93
C SER A 190 9.31 21.88 -4.55
N THR A 191 9.38 20.84 -3.72
CA THR A 191 10.63 20.18 -3.29
C THR A 191 11.08 19.03 -4.19
N SER A 192 10.31 18.69 -5.25
CA SER A 192 10.73 17.66 -6.20
C SER A 192 12.01 18.07 -6.93
N LYS A 193 12.99 17.17 -6.94
CA LYS A 193 14.24 17.34 -7.69
C LYS A 193 14.16 16.79 -9.12
N VAL A 194 13.01 16.26 -9.50
CA VAL A 194 12.73 15.76 -10.85
C VAL A 194 12.36 16.94 -11.74
N SER A 195 12.86 16.96 -12.98
CA SER A 195 12.55 18.02 -13.93
C SER A 195 11.06 18.05 -14.29
N HIS A 196 10.50 19.24 -14.53
CA HIS A 196 9.09 19.41 -14.88
C HIS A 196 8.68 18.60 -16.10
N THR A 197 9.55 18.52 -17.11
CA THR A 197 9.30 17.74 -18.33
C THR A 197 9.09 16.25 -18.03
N ILE A 198 9.90 15.66 -17.15
CA ILE A 198 9.73 14.26 -16.78
C ILE A 198 8.45 14.07 -15.96
N LEU A 199 8.13 14.99 -15.04
CA LEU A 199 6.88 14.93 -14.26
C LEU A 199 5.64 14.98 -15.15
N GLU A 200 5.59 15.91 -16.12
CA GLU A 200 4.50 15.99 -17.10
C GLU A 200 4.39 14.72 -17.94
N GLN A 201 5.51 14.10 -18.27
CA GLN A 201 5.51 12.83 -18.99
C GLN A 201 4.96 11.70 -18.12
N MET A 202 5.40 11.58 -16.87
CA MET A 202 4.89 10.57 -15.93
C MET A 202 3.38 10.67 -15.76
N GLU A 203 2.82 11.88 -15.71
CA GLU A 203 1.37 12.09 -15.67
C GLU A 203 0.62 11.61 -16.89
N ARG A 204 1.21 11.76 -18.08
CA ARG A 204 0.61 11.24 -19.32
C ARG A 204 0.70 9.72 -19.40
N LEU A 205 1.72 9.14 -18.76
CA LEU A 205 1.98 7.71 -18.76
C LEU A 205 1.21 6.95 -17.67
N GLN A 206 0.80 7.61 -16.58
CA GLN A 206 -0.04 6.98 -15.56
C GLN A 206 -1.38 6.55 -16.15
N TYR A 207 -1.97 5.50 -15.58
CA TYR A 207 -3.25 4.96 -16.06
C TYR A 207 -4.02 4.29 -14.93
N LYS A 208 -5.27 3.92 -15.22
CA LYS A 208 -6.10 3.12 -14.33
C LYS A 208 -5.92 1.64 -14.65
N SER A 209 -5.56 0.84 -13.66
CA SER A 209 -5.57 -0.62 -13.78
C SER A 209 -7.02 -1.13 -13.97
N PRO A 210 -7.21 -2.39 -14.40
CA PRO A 210 -8.56 -2.95 -14.57
C PRO A 210 -9.44 -2.86 -13.32
N ASP A 211 -8.84 -2.94 -12.13
CA ASP A 211 -9.51 -2.82 -10.82
C ASP A 211 -9.65 -1.36 -10.32
N GLY A 212 -9.24 -0.36 -11.12
CA GLY A 212 -9.48 1.06 -10.86
C GLY A 212 -8.41 1.81 -10.06
N ARG A 213 -7.27 1.19 -9.74
CA ARG A 213 -6.13 1.86 -9.07
C ARG A 213 -5.41 2.81 -10.02
N ASP A 214 -4.87 3.90 -9.46
CA ASP A 214 -3.87 4.70 -10.16
C ASP A 214 -2.54 3.95 -10.16
N VAL A 215 -2.03 3.64 -11.35
CA VAL A 215 -0.81 2.82 -11.49
C VAL A 215 0.15 3.41 -12.52
N PHE A 216 1.42 3.02 -12.39
CA PHE A 216 2.50 3.43 -13.28
C PHE A 216 3.44 2.26 -13.60
N ALA A 217 3.57 1.93 -14.88
CA ALA A 217 4.38 0.79 -15.36
C ALA A 217 5.63 1.20 -16.16
N ASP A 218 5.60 2.38 -16.79
CA ASP A 218 6.62 2.84 -17.75
C ASP A 218 7.88 3.43 -17.08
N ILE A 219 8.30 2.83 -15.96
CA ILE A 219 9.45 3.28 -15.17
C ILE A 219 10.76 3.24 -15.95
N VAL A 220 10.98 2.19 -16.74
CA VAL A 220 12.20 2.06 -17.54
C VAL A 220 12.26 3.17 -18.60
N LEU A 221 11.13 3.49 -19.24
CA LEU A 221 11.05 4.58 -20.22
C LEU A 221 11.49 5.92 -19.60
N VAL A 222 10.97 6.23 -18.42
CA VAL A 222 11.30 7.50 -17.73
C VAL A 222 12.73 7.50 -17.16
N LEU A 223 13.22 6.37 -16.65
CA LEU A 223 14.61 6.25 -16.18
C LEU A 223 15.66 6.38 -17.29
N LEU A 224 15.30 6.04 -18.54
CA LEU A 224 16.17 6.21 -19.70
C LEU A 224 16.30 7.68 -20.15
N GLU A 225 15.38 8.56 -19.74
CA GLU A 225 15.46 9.99 -20.03
C GLU A 225 16.34 10.75 -19.06
N ALA A 226 16.56 10.19 -17.87
CA ALA A 226 17.45 10.76 -16.88
C ALA A 226 18.90 10.77 -17.38
N LYS A 227 19.51 11.96 -17.37
CA LYS A 227 20.85 12.19 -17.95
C LYS A 227 21.98 11.93 -16.97
N THR A 228 21.69 11.95 -15.68
CA THR A 228 22.66 11.75 -14.61
C THR A 228 22.17 10.72 -13.59
N GLU A 229 23.10 10.16 -12.81
CA GLU A 229 22.75 9.24 -11.73
C GLU A 229 21.92 9.93 -10.64
N GLU A 230 22.16 11.23 -10.40
CA GLU A 230 21.40 12.06 -9.48
C GLU A 230 19.94 12.21 -9.94
N GLU A 231 19.71 12.43 -11.22
CA GLU A 231 18.36 12.51 -11.79
C GLU A 231 17.64 11.15 -11.71
N ARG A 232 18.35 10.05 -11.95
CA ARG A 232 17.81 8.69 -11.73
C ARG A 232 17.44 8.46 -10.27
N LYS A 233 18.29 8.84 -9.31
CA LYS A 233 18.00 8.76 -7.87
C LYS A 233 16.81 9.64 -7.50
N ALA A 234 16.72 10.85 -8.05
CA ALA A 234 15.60 11.75 -7.83
C ALA A 234 14.27 11.16 -8.35
N LEU A 235 14.30 10.45 -9.49
CA LEU A 235 13.13 9.73 -10.00
C LEU A 235 12.70 8.59 -9.09
N ILE A 236 13.65 7.77 -8.60
CA ILE A 236 13.34 6.69 -7.65
C ILE A 236 12.79 7.26 -6.34
N HIS A 237 13.35 8.36 -5.83
CA HIS A 237 12.77 9.10 -4.71
C HIS A 237 11.34 9.51 -5.00
N PHE A 238 11.10 10.10 -6.16
CA PHE A 238 9.78 10.63 -6.51
C PHE A 238 8.70 9.55 -6.62
N ILE A 239 8.97 8.43 -7.31
CA ILE A 239 8.00 7.32 -7.45
C ILE A 239 7.75 6.54 -6.15
N SER A 240 8.63 6.71 -5.15
CA SER A 240 8.48 6.08 -3.83
C SER A 240 7.87 7.02 -2.79
N ARG A 241 7.47 8.23 -3.21
CA ARG A 241 6.76 9.17 -2.34
C ARG A 241 5.41 8.61 -1.94
N GLU A 242 5.07 8.80 -0.67
CA GLU A 242 3.74 8.51 -0.15
C GLU A 242 3.16 9.74 0.53
N PRO A 243 1.99 10.23 0.09
CA PRO A 243 1.18 11.15 0.87
C PRO A 243 0.77 10.47 2.19
N VAL A 244 1.15 11.09 3.30
CA VAL A 244 0.84 10.64 4.66
C VAL A 244 0.24 11.80 5.45
N GLN A 245 -0.46 11.48 6.52
CA GLN A 245 -1.03 12.47 7.41
C GLN A 245 -0.12 12.69 8.63
N GLU A 246 -0.09 13.93 9.10
CA GLU A 246 0.30 14.30 10.45
C GLU A 246 -0.93 14.84 11.15
N ALA A 247 -1.08 14.52 12.43
CA ALA A 247 -2.25 14.88 13.20
C ALA A 247 -1.86 15.42 14.58
N TRP A 248 -2.56 16.45 15.02
CA TRP A 248 -2.39 17.05 16.34
C TRP A 248 -3.75 17.14 17.04
N LEU A 249 -3.80 16.71 18.29
CA LEU A 249 -4.93 16.96 19.19
C LEU A 249 -4.86 18.41 19.70
N ASP A 250 -5.88 19.20 19.42
CA ASP A 250 -6.03 20.56 19.93
C ASP A 250 -6.61 20.52 21.36
N LEU A 251 -5.80 20.82 22.36
CA LEU A 251 -6.19 20.71 23.77
C LEU A 251 -7.15 21.81 24.20
N GLU A 252 -7.02 23.01 23.64
CA GLU A 252 -7.91 24.12 23.98
C GLU A 252 -9.34 23.82 23.51
N LYS A 253 -9.48 23.39 22.25
CA LYS A 253 -10.78 23.02 21.69
C LYS A 253 -11.34 21.73 22.30
N SER A 254 -10.48 20.82 22.77
CA SER A 254 -10.90 19.55 23.37
C SER A 254 -11.20 19.63 24.87
N LYS A 255 -10.85 20.74 25.54
CA LYS A 255 -10.93 20.88 27.01
C LYS A 255 -12.33 20.63 27.57
N ALA A 256 -13.37 21.06 26.86
CA ALA A 256 -14.76 20.85 27.25
C ALA A 256 -15.17 19.36 27.27
N SER A 257 -14.40 18.49 26.60
CA SER A 257 -14.66 17.05 26.45
C SER A 257 -13.53 16.20 27.06
N LEU A 258 -12.83 16.72 28.07
CA LEU A 258 -11.66 16.08 28.68
C LEU A 258 -11.90 14.61 29.05
N GLU A 259 -12.98 14.32 29.76
CA GLU A 259 -13.28 12.95 30.22
C GLU A 259 -13.47 11.98 29.05
N SER A 260 -14.16 12.39 27.99
CA SER A 260 -14.34 11.54 26.81
C SER A 260 -13.05 11.36 26.03
N VAL A 261 -12.24 12.41 25.93
CA VAL A 261 -10.92 12.38 25.26
C VAL A 261 -10.00 11.38 25.98
N ILE A 262 -9.86 11.50 27.30
CA ILE A 262 -9.06 10.56 28.10
C ILE A 262 -9.60 9.14 27.96
N SER A 263 -10.92 8.95 28.09
CA SER A 263 -11.56 7.64 27.94
C SER A 263 -11.27 7.00 26.58
N TYR A 264 -11.38 7.78 25.50
CA TYR A 264 -11.10 7.31 24.14
C TYR A 264 -9.64 6.86 23.98
N TRP A 265 -8.69 7.72 24.32
CA TRP A 265 -7.26 7.44 24.14
C TRP A 265 -6.72 6.38 25.10
N SER A 266 -7.41 6.13 26.22
CA SER A 266 -7.07 5.04 27.14
C SER A 266 -7.23 3.65 26.51
N ALA A 267 -8.06 3.53 25.46
CA ALA A 267 -8.43 2.25 24.83
C ALA A 267 -8.87 1.17 25.85
N ASN A 268 -9.78 1.53 26.77
CA ASN A 268 -10.22 0.69 27.88
C ASN A 268 -9.05 0.23 28.79
N GLY A 269 -8.06 1.09 29.01
CA GLY A 269 -6.89 0.80 29.85
C GLY A 269 -5.72 0.13 29.14
N GLN A 270 -5.81 -0.15 27.84
CA GLN A 270 -4.69 -0.69 27.04
C GLN A 270 -3.60 0.34 26.75
N ASN A 271 -3.84 1.62 27.01
CA ASN A 271 -2.93 2.71 26.65
C ASN A 271 -2.78 3.72 27.78
N GLN A 272 -2.24 3.27 28.92
CA GLN A 272 -2.03 4.10 30.10
C GLN A 272 -1.12 5.30 29.83
N ARG A 273 -0.13 5.14 28.93
CA ARG A 273 0.78 6.23 28.52
C ARG A 273 0.02 7.45 27.98
N ALA A 274 -1.00 7.23 27.16
CA ALA A 274 -1.80 8.34 26.62
C ALA A 274 -2.60 9.04 27.72
N VAL A 275 -3.12 8.28 28.70
CA VAL A 275 -3.83 8.84 29.86
C VAL A 275 -2.93 9.76 30.67
N ASP A 276 -1.72 9.31 31.01
CA ASP A 276 -0.77 10.07 31.81
C ASP A 276 -0.32 11.35 31.06
N LEU A 277 -0.04 11.24 29.75
CA LEU A 277 0.34 12.36 28.90
C LEU A 277 -0.79 13.39 28.78
N LEU A 278 -2.01 12.95 28.50
CA LEU A 278 -3.16 13.85 28.36
C LEU A 278 -3.46 14.57 29.67
N THR A 279 -3.49 13.84 30.79
CA THR A 279 -3.74 14.43 32.11
C THR A 279 -2.74 15.55 32.41
N SER A 280 -1.45 15.27 32.24
CA SER A 280 -0.38 16.27 32.43
C SER A 280 -0.50 17.46 31.48
N ALA A 281 -0.83 17.21 30.21
CA ALA A 281 -0.94 18.25 29.20
C ALA A 281 -2.15 19.16 29.40
N PHE A 282 -3.30 18.63 29.80
CA PHE A 282 -4.50 19.43 30.08
C PHE A 282 -4.34 20.31 31.33
N ASP A 283 -3.54 19.88 32.30
CA ASP A 283 -3.19 20.68 33.49
C ASP A 283 -2.16 21.79 33.19
N ASN A 284 -1.46 21.73 32.05
CA ASN A 284 -0.44 22.69 31.67
C ASN A 284 -0.95 23.65 30.57
N PRO A 285 -1.29 24.92 30.90
CA PRO A 285 -1.86 25.87 29.94
C PRO A 285 -0.87 26.32 28.85
N THR A 286 0.42 25.99 28.95
CA THR A 286 1.42 26.28 27.92
C THR A 286 1.42 25.26 26.79
N VAL A 287 0.85 24.06 27.00
CA VAL A 287 0.70 23.03 25.98
C VAL A 287 -0.67 23.21 25.34
N THR A 288 -0.69 23.57 24.06
CA THR A 288 -1.94 23.79 23.31
C THR A 288 -2.27 22.65 22.36
N LYS A 289 -1.27 21.86 21.96
CA LYS A 289 -1.41 20.75 21.02
C LYS A 289 -0.51 19.58 21.39
N ILE A 290 -0.94 18.37 21.08
CA ILE A 290 -0.15 17.13 21.18
C ILE A 290 -0.15 16.43 19.83
N ASP A 291 1.02 16.01 19.37
CA ASP A 291 1.12 15.14 18.19
C ASP A 291 0.46 13.79 18.47
N VAL A 292 -0.48 13.37 17.62
CA VAL A 292 -1.26 12.14 17.81
C VAL A 292 -0.37 10.90 17.84
N SER A 293 0.81 10.91 17.20
CA SER A 293 1.79 9.81 17.31
C SER A 293 2.21 9.52 18.75
N MET A 294 2.21 10.53 19.63
CA MET A 294 2.53 10.39 21.06
C MET A 294 1.40 9.77 21.88
N LEU A 295 0.18 9.76 21.34
CA LEU A 295 -1.01 9.18 21.97
C LEU A 295 -1.24 7.73 21.52
N LEU A 296 -0.50 7.22 20.53
CA LEU A 296 -0.59 5.82 20.12
C LEU A 296 0.07 4.89 21.16
N PRO A 297 -0.32 3.60 21.18
CA PRO A 297 0.46 2.57 21.85
C PRO A 297 1.92 2.53 21.36
N THR A 298 2.81 1.92 22.15
CA THR A 298 4.26 1.92 21.91
C THR A 298 4.65 1.54 20.47
N ASN A 299 4.14 0.42 19.97
CA ASN A 299 4.52 -0.10 18.66
C ASN A 299 4.07 0.78 17.46
N PRO A 300 2.78 1.13 17.30
CA PRO A 300 2.38 2.06 16.26
C PRO A 300 3.00 3.47 16.43
N GLY A 301 3.21 3.93 17.67
CA GLY A 301 3.84 5.23 17.96
C GLY A 301 5.29 5.34 17.48
N ARG A 302 6.08 4.25 17.55
CA ARG A 302 7.45 4.23 17.00
C ARG A 302 7.50 4.07 15.47
N MET A 303 6.46 3.50 14.87
CA MET A 303 6.42 3.14 13.45
C MET A 303 5.82 4.23 12.57
N VAL A 304 4.86 5.00 13.07
CA VAL A 304 4.09 5.93 12.22
C VAL A 304 4.98 6.93 11.48
N ASN A 305 4.72 7.06 10.18
CA ASN A 305 5.47 7.90 9.24
C ASN A 305 6.96 7.52 9.10
N THR A 306 7.26 6.21 9.21
CA THR A 306 8.60 5.64 9.01
C THR A 306 8.58 4.47 8.02
N PHE A 307 9.75 4.03 7.56
CA PHE A 307 9.90 2.85 6.70
C PHE A 307 10.50 1.67 7.47
N PRO A 308 10.15 0.43 7.12
CA PRO A 308 10.78 -0.76 7.67
C PRO A 308 12.31 -0.74 7.52
N SER A 309 12.96 -0.94 8.66
CA SER A 309 14.40 -1.17 8.79
C SER A 309 14.71 -2.66 8.69
N ASP A 310 16.01 -3.00 8.68
CA ASP A 310 16.44 -4.40 8.75
C ASP A 310 16.11 -5.02 10.12
N ASP A 311 16.06 -4.21 11.18
CA ASP A 311 15.77 -4.67 12.55
C ASP A 311 14.30 -5.08 12.72
N ASP A 312 13.42 -4.60 11.84
CA ASP A 312 12.00 -4.99 11.83
C ASP A 312 11.77 -6.36 11.15
N SER A 313 12.80 -6.94 10.52
CA SER A 313 12.66 -8.15 9.70
C SER A 313 12.85 -9.45 10.47
N ASN A 314 12.18 -10.51 10.02
CA ASN A 314 12.48 -11.89 10.40
C ASN A 314 13.18 -12.59 9.23
N GLY A 315 14.51 -12.57 9.23
CA GLY A 315 15.31 -13.11 8.13
C GLY A 315 15.10 -12.30 6.84
N SER A 316 14.40 -12.87 5.84
CA SER A 316 14.07 -12.15 4.60
C SER A 316 12.67 -11.55 4.58
N SER A 317 11.84 -11.85 5.58
CA SER A 317 10.45 -11.39 5.67
C SER A 317 10.39 -10.07 6.45
N HIS A 318 9.59 -9.12 5.99
CA HIS A 318 9.31 -7.87 6.71
C HIS A 318 7.83 -7.85 7.12
N PRO A 319 7.46 -7.14 8.19
CA PRO A 319 6.07 -7.06 8.63
C PRO A 319 5.19 -6.46 7.54
N ASP A 320 4.09 -7.14 7.25
CA ASP A 320 3.08 -6.67 6.31
C ASP A 320 1.96 -5.89 7.02
N CYS A 321 0.92 -5.53 6.26
CA CYS A 321 -0.26 -4.83 6.75
C CYS A 321 -0.98 -5.58 7.88
N VAL A 322 -1.07 -6.90 7.77
CA VAL A 322 -1.81 -7.76 8.69
C VAL A 322 -1.03 -7.95 9.99
N ALA A 323 0.26 -8.29 9.90
CA ALA A 323 1.15 -8.43 11.05
C ALA A 323 1.21 -7.13 11.86
N THR A 324 1.31 -6.00 11.16
CA THR A 324 1.28 -4.66 11.76
C THR A 324 -0.05 -4.42 12.48
N ALA A 325 -1.17 -4.60 11.79
CA ALA A 325 -2.47 -4.22 12.34
C ALA A 325 -2.89 -5.06 13.55
N MET A 326 -2.52 -6.33 13.56
CA MET A 326 -2.78 -7.25 14.67
C MET A 326 -1.88 -7.01 15.89
N SER A 327 -0.77 -6.28 15.70
CA SER A 327 0.19 -5.97 16.75
C SER A 327 0.03 -4.54 17.30
N PHE A 328 -1.13 -3.90 17.09
CA PHE A 328 -1.35 -2.50 17.42
C PHE A 328 -1.17 -2.18 18.91
N PHE A 329 -1.63 -3.06 19.80
CA PHE A 329 -1.47 -2.92 21.25
C PHE A 329 -0.33 -3.76 21.83
N GLU A 330 0.47 -4.42 20.99
CA GLU A 330 1.64 -5.17 21.44
C GLU A 330 2.85 -4.23 21.57
N GLU A 331 3.86 -4.63 22.35
CA GLU A 331 5.12 -3.87 22.44
C GLU A 331 5.95 -4.00 21.15
N GLU A 332 5.91 -5.18 20.53
CA GLU A 332 6.59 -5.50 19.28
C GLU A 332 5.72 -6.38 18.38
N ILE A 333 6.02 -6.41 17.08
CA ILE A 333 5.36 -7.33 16.16
C ILE A 333 5.89 -8.74 16.43
N PRO A 334 5.05 -9.70 16.87
CA PRO A 334 5.53 -11.05 17.15
C PRO A 334 6.07 -11.69 15.87
N PHE A 335 7.27 -12.27 15.94
CA PHE A 335 7.95 -12.90 14.79
C PHE A 335 7.05 -13.84 13.97
N ARG A 336 6.20 -14.62 14.65
CA ARG A 336 5.26 -15.54 13.98
C ARG A 336 4.29 -14.85 13.01
N LEU A 337 3.92 -13.60 13.28
CA LEU A 337 2.98 -12.85 12.44
C LEU A 337 3.63 -12.30 11.18
N VAL A 338 4.96 -12.17 11.16
CA VAL A 338 5.72 -11.72 10.00
C VAL A 338 5.74 -12.79 8.89
N ASP A 339 5.60 -14.08 9.26
CA ASP A 339 5.72 -15.19 8.32
C ASP A 339 4.39 -15.85 7.91
N ILE A 340 3.39 -15.89 8.81
CA ILE A 340 2.16 -16.68 8.59
C ILE A 340 0.91 -15.94 9.09
N TRP A 341 -0.11 -15.85 8.23
CA TRP A 341 -1.49 -15.58 8.64
C TRP A 341 -2.16 -16.88 9.08
N GLU A 342 -2.69 -16.91 10.31
CA GLU A 342 -3.43 -18.06 10.84
C GLU A 342 -4.84 -17.63 11.31
N PRO A 343 -5.90 -18.42 11.04
CA PRO A 343 -7.24 -18.12 11.54
C PRO A 343 -7.32 -17.92 13.07
N GLY A 344 -6.37 -18.50 13.81
CA GLY A 344 -6.24 -18.30 15.25
C GLY A 344 -5.80 -16.89 15.67
N MET A 345 -5.41 -16.02 14.74
CA MET A 345 -5.02 -14.64 15.03
C MET A 345 -6.19 -13.77 15.51
N LEU A 346 -7.43 -14.11 15.12
CA LEU A 346 -8.63 -13.46 15.64
C LEU A 346 -9.06 -13.99 17.01
N LEU A 347 -8.32 -14.93 17.60
CA LEU A 347 -8.59 -15.35 18.98
C LEU A 347 -8.34 -14.16 19.91
N GLY A 348 -9.39 -13.73 20.61
CA GLY A 348 -9.35 -12.51 21.43
C GLY A 348 -9.85 -11.27 20.70
N TYR A 349 -10.43 -11.41 19.52
CA TYR A 349 -11.13 -10.34 18.82
C TYR A 349 -12.64 -10.65 18.72
N GLU A 350 -13.46 -9.60 18.72
CA GLU A 350 -14.90 -9.66 18.45
C GLU A 350 -15.26 -8.74 17.28
N PRO A 351 -16.30 -9.04 16.49
CA PRO A 351 -16.78 -8.12 15.45
C PRO A 351 -17.13 -6.75 16.04
N ALA A 352 -16.72 -5.69 15.34
CA ALA A 352 -16.96 -4.31 15.75
C ALA A 352 -17.82 -3.57 14.73
N VAL A 353 -18.66 -2.66 15.25
CA VAL A 353 -19.50 -1.74 14.48
C VAL A 353 -19.26 -0.31 14.96
N PRO A 354 -19.62 0.72 14.17
CA PRO A 354 -19.53 2.11 14.61
C PRO A 354 -20.27 2.36 15.94
N PRO A 355 -19.79 3.30 16.79
CA PRO A 355 -18.56 4.08 16.59
C PRO A 355 -17.30 3.24 16.82
N TYR A 356 -16.34 3.38 15.91
CA TYR A 356 -15.05 2.71 15.99
C TYR A 356 -14.17 3.36 17.07
N ARG A 357 -13.29 2.56 17.66
CA ARG A 357 -12.38 2.93 18.75
C ARG A 357 -10.94 2.81 18.29
N LEU A 358 -10.05 3.49 19.02
CA LEU A 358 -8.61 3.35 18.85
C LEU A 358 -8.22 1.86 18.81
N GLY A 359 -7.53 1.46 17.74
CA GLY A 359 -6.99 0.11 17.57
C GLY A 359 -7.97 -0.92 17.00
N ASP A 360 -9.25 -0.59 16.78
CA ASP A 360 -10.15 -1.46 16.00
C ASP A 360 -9.50 -1.77 14.65
N VAL A 361 -9.43 -3.05 14.29
CA VAL A 361 -8.76 -3.51 13.07
C VAL A 361 -9.77 -3.71 11.95
N PHE A 362 -9.45 -3.17 10.78
CA PHE A 362 -10.19 -3.37 9.54
C PHE A 362 -9.45 -4.34 8.64
N PHE A 363 -10.19 -5.24 8.01
CA PHE A 363 -9.72 -6.12 6.95
C PHE A 363 -10.49 -5.82 5.66
N VAL A 364 -9.76 -5.55 4.59
CA VAL A 364 -10.30 -5.44 3.23
C VAL A 364 -10.25 -6.83 2.60
N ILE A 365 -11.41 -7.42 2.35
CA ILE A 365 -11.55 -8.79 1.82
C ILE A 365 -12.06 -8.73 0.38
N ASP A 366 -11.38 -9.43 -0.53
CA ASP A 366 -11.78 -9.52 -1.94
C ASP A 366 -12.94 -10.52 -2.19
N GLY A 367 -13.44 -10.56 -3.42
CA GLY A 367 -14.50 -11.52 -3.84
C GLY A 367 -14.15 -13.00 -3.76
N LYS A 368 -12.91 -13.35 -3.42
CA LYS A 368 -12.47 -14.73 -3.20
C LYS A 368 -12.30 -15.05 -1.71
N GLY A 369 -12.54 -14.08 -0.82
CA GLY A 369 -12.38 -14.23 0.61
C GLY A 369 -10.93 -14.03 1.10
N PHE A 370 -10.05 -13.44 0.28
CA PHE A 370 -8.69 -13.14 0.69
C PHE A 370 -8.59 -11.73 1.28
N CYS A 371 -7.89 -11.59 2.40
CA CYS A 371 -7.49 -10.29 2.92
C CYS A 371 -6.43 -9.68 2.01
N VAL A 372 -6.76 -8.54 1.39
CA VAL A 372 -5.82 -7.80 0.53
C VAL A 372 -5.12 -6.67 1.28
N HIS A 373 -5.71 -6.19 2.37
CA HIS A 373 -5.12 -5.15 3.22
C HIS A 373 -5.73 -5.12 4.62
N ALA A 374 -4.95 -4.68 5.61
CA ALA A 374 -5.42 -4.48 6.97
C ALA A 374 -4.84 -3.19 7.59
N PHE A 375 -5.62 -2.54 8.45
CA PHE A 375 -5.25 -1.27 9.09
C PHE A 375 -6.06 -1.04 10.38
N ASN A 376 -5.62 -0.12 11.24
CA ASN A 376 -6.32 0.18 12.49
C ASN A 376 -6.98 1.56 12.47
N SER A 377 -8.14 1.68 13.13
CA SER A 377 -8.74 2.97 13.49
C SER A 377 -7.83 3.72 14.47
N VAL A 378 -7.64 5.02 14.24
CA VAL A 378 -6.96 5.91 15.18
C VAL A 378 -7.97 6.87 15.80
N ALA A 379 -8.58 7.73 14.99
CA ALA A 379 -9.59 8.70 15.42
C ALA A 379 -10.29 9.34 14.22
N GLY A 380 -11.63 9.33 14.21
CA GLY A 380 -12.40 9.82 13.07
C GLY A 380 -12.00 9.11 11.76
N PRO A 381 -11.67 9.83 10.68
CA PRO A 381 -11.21 9.23 9.44
C PRO A 381 -9.73 8.85 9.45
N LEU A 382 -8.97 9.15 10.51
CA LEU A 382 -7.55 8.85 10.60
C LEU A 382 -7.34 7.37 10.92
N VAL A 383 -6.50 6.70 10.14
CA VAL A 383 -6.12 5.30 10.33
C VAL A 383 -4.61 5.15 10.37
N PHE A 384 -4.15 4.09 11.03
CA PHE A 384 -2.75 3.65 11.02
C PHE A 384 -2.63 2.43 10.11
N THR A 385 -1.72 2.48 9.14
CA THR A 385 -1.58 1.44 8.12
C THR A 385 -0.12 1.18 7.79
N LYS A 386 0.21 -0.08 7.45
CA LYS A 386 1.44 -0.43 6.75
C LYS A 386 1.12 -0.72 5.30
N ASN A 387 1.58 0.12 4.38
CA ASN A 387 1.22 -0.03 2.98
C ASN A 387 1.96 -1.24 2.37
N GLY A 388 1.23 -2.31 2.04
CA GLY A 388 1.79 -3.51 1.40
C GLY A 388 2.92 -4.21 2.16
N ILE A 389 3.46 -5.27 1.53
CA ILE A 389 4.51 -6.14 2.12
C ILE A 389 5.93 -5.59 1.93
N SER A 390 6.11 -4.60 1.05
CA SER A 390 7.46 -4.10 0.74
C SER A 390 8.02 -3.25 1.88
N ARG A 391 9.31 -3.41 2.15
CA ARG A 391 10.09 -2.50 3.01
C ARG A 391 10.27 -1.09 2.43
N ASP A 392 9.92 -0.92 1.15
CA ASP A 392 9.94 0.38 0.46
C ASP A 392 8.62 1.15 0.59
N ARG A 393 7.71 0.63 1.41
CA ARG A 393 6.41 1.24 1.70
C ARG A 393 6.32 1.51 3.19
N CYS A 394 5.78 2.67 3.56
CA CYS A 394 5.86 3.14 4.93
C CYS A 394 4.75 2.58 5.84
N TRP A 395 4.99 2.65 7.14
CA TRP A 395 3.93 2.79 8.12
C TRP A 395 3.51 4.25 8.15
N SER A 396 2.21 4.54 8.13
CA SER A 396 1.74 5.92 8.08
C SER A 396 0.38 6.11 8.72
N PHE A 397 0.11 7.37 9.06
CA PHE A 397 -1.27 7.81 9.13
C PHE A 397 -1.80 8.09 7.73
N GLN A 398 -2.99 7.60 7.45
CA GLN A 398 -3.74 7.89 6.23
C GLN A 398 -5.19 8.21 6.56
N LEU A 399 -5.89 8.78 5.58
CA LEU A 399 -7.34 8.87 5.68
C LEU A 399 -7.94 7.53 5.25
N PHE A 400 -8.96 7.09 5.97
CA PHE A 400 -9.69 5.85 5.72
C PHE A 400 -10.12 5.73 4.25
N GLU A 401 -10.64 6.83 3.66
CA GLU A 401 -11.03 6.85 2.25
C GLU A 401 -9.87 6.67 1.26
N ASP A 402 -8.67 7.16 1.60
CA ASP A 402 -7.50 7.02 0.75
C ASP A 402 -7.01 5.57 0.77
N VAL A 403 -7.05 4.92 1.93
CA VAL A 403 -6.72 3.49 2.05
C VAL A 403 -7.67 2.65 1.21
N LEU A 404 -8.98 2.87 1.29
CA LEU A 404 -9.94 2.11 0.49
C LEU A 404 -9.78 2.33 -1.03
N LYS A 405 -9.39 3.53 -1.46
CA LYS A 405 -9.10 3.82 -2.88
C LYS A 405 -7.78 3.21 -3.35
N ALA A 406 -6.79 3.06 -2.46
CA ALA A 406 -5.50 2.44 -2.76
C ALA A 406 -5.60 0.91 -2.89
N TYR A 407 -6.56 0.30 -2.18
CA TYR A 407 -6.82 -1.15 -2.18
C TYR A 407 -8.23 -1.45 -2.68
N PRO A 408 -8.60 -1.10 -3.93
CA PRO A 408 -9.89 -1.41 -4.46
C PRO A 408 -10.01 -2.92 -4.64
N VAL A 409 -11.21 -3.41 -4.35
CA VAL A 409 -11.56 -4.82 -4.43
C VAL A 409 -12.85 -4.92 -5.22
N GLU A 410 -12.83 -5.76 -6.26
CA GLU A 410 -14.01 -5.99 -7.08
C GLU A 410 -15.09 -6.70 -6.25
N PRO A 411 -16.36 -6.27 -6.38
CA PRO A 411 -17.47 -6.97 -5.75
C PRO A 411 -17.54 -8.46 -6.13
N PRO A 412 -17.91 -9.34 -5.18
CA PRO A 412 -18.35 -9.03 -3.82
C PRO A 412 -17.16 -8.79 -2.87
N ALA A 413 -16.92 -7.54 -2.47
CA ALA A 413 -15.89 -7.21 -1.49
C ALA A 413 -16.54 -6.91 -0.15
N SER A 414 -15.85 -7.22 0.95
CA SER A 414 -16.29 -6.84 2.29
C SER A 414 -15.20 -6.06 3.01
N LEU A 415 -15.65 -5.13 3.85
CA LEU A 415 -14.83 -4.51 4.87
C LEU A 415 -15.29 -5.06 6.21
N GLU A 416 -14.43 -5.83 6.86
CA GLU A 416 -14.73 -6.42 8.16
C GLU A 416 -13.98 -5.68 9.24
N CYS A 417 -14.63 -5.41 10.38
CA CYS A 417 -14.03 -4.71 11.51
C CYS A 417 -14.08 -5.59 12.76
N TYR A 418 -12.97 -5.62 13.49
CA TYR A 418 -12.86 -6.38 14.73
C TYR A 418 -12.19 -5.54 15.83
N ARG A 419 -12.57 -5.82 17.08
CA ARG A 419 -12.03 -5.17 18.27
C ARG A 419 -11.35 -6.20 19.16
N LYS A 420 -10.17 -5.86 19.67
CA LYS A 420 -9.46 -6.69 20.64
C LYS A 420 -10.21 -6.67 21.98
N VAL A 421 -10.56 -7.85 22.47
CA VAL A 421 -11.23 -8.05 23.76
C VAL A 421 -10.15 -8.30 24.82
N LEU A 422 -10.15 -7.45 25.85
CA LEU A 422 -9.36 -7.70 27.06
C LEU A 422 -9.93 -8.93 27.76
N ARG A 423 -9.11 -9.96 27.96
CA ARG A 423 -9.45 -11.10 28.81
C ARG A 423 -8.97 -10.90 30.23
#